data_AF-J4HVL2-F1
#
_entry.id   AF-J4HVL2-F1
#
_cell.length_a   1.000
_cell.length_b   1.000
_cell.length_c   1.000
_cell.angle_alpha   90.00
_cell.angle_beta   90.00
_cell.angle_gamma   90.00
#
_symmetry.space_group_name_H-M   'P 1'
#
loop_
_entity.id
_entity.type
_entity.pdbx_description
1 polymer ?
#
loop_
_entity_poly.entity_id
_entity_poly.type
_entity_poly.pdbx_seq_one_letter_code
_entity_poly.pdbx_strand_id
1 'polypeptide(L)'
;MELEPFCVKSPGDLVDLISRFTTNAFTLTSSSLSAIGVAISPTVALVNHSCDPNVVIVFPRNPSTSHAEEPMMTVVAIKPILPGEEILSAYVDVTQPRELRQKELKETYNFTCQQALDKATVLQYEDPVKAQRLTTNIIPLLDSARLTPSCHPFLALSRLHKELRIAYLGTSLTQENLDETIRATAKYSSGLIGVLAPGHPVRGTALAELGKLLAVDEISPLSDTTLRGDQFPPSGPARLKLAHETLVRALSELVVGFGTDTGGGEVGRDVRETVVKLEKELEVWTHGVKNVLEDGSFRMSIGA
;
A
#
# COMPACT_ATOMS: atom_id res chain seq x y z
N MET A 1 -53.68 -22.32 -2.92
CA MET A 1 -53.10 -21.16 -3.64
C MET A 1 -52.11 -21.70 -4.66
N GLU A 2 -52.09 -21.24 -5.92
CA GLU A 2 -51.33 -21.88 -7.02
C GLU A 2 -49.83 -22.12 -6.76
N LEU A 3 -49.22 -21.37 -5.83
CA LEU A 3 -47.79 -21.45 -5.50
C LEU A 3 -47.46 -22.34 -4.28
N GLU A 4 -48.46 -22.92 -3.61
CA GLU A 4 -48.24 -23.82 -2.46
C GLU A 4 -47.32 -25.02 -2.74
N PRO A 5 -47.38 -25.67 -3.93
CA PRO A 5 -46.45 -26.76 -4.27
C PRO A 5 -44.97 -26.35 -4.28
N PHE A 6 -44.69 -25.05 -4.41
CA PHE A 6 -43.35 -24.46 -4.43
C PHE A 6 -42.96 -23.85 -3.08
N CYS A 7 -43.65 -24.22 -2.00
CA CYS A 7 -43.43 -23.73 -0.64
C CYS A 7 -43.68 -22.23 -0.42
N VAL A 8 -44.40 -21.55 -1.32
CA VAL A 8 -44.79 -20.14 -1.14
C VAL A 8 -46.21 -20.11 -0.56
N LYS A 9 -46.33 -19.85 0.74
CA LYS A 9 -47.61 -19.87 1.48
C LYS A 9 -48.08 -18.47 1.89
N SER A 10 -47.18 -17.50 1.86
CA SER A 10 -47.42 -16.12 2.26
C SER A 10 -46.71 -15.13 1.32
N PRO A 11 -47.12 -13.85 1.31
CA PRO A 11 -46.34 -12.79 0.67
C PRO A 11 -44.90 -12.69 1.18
N GLY A 12 -44.65 -13.06 2.44
CA GLY A 12 -43.30 -13.09 3.02
C GLY A 12 -42.39 -14.13 2.35
N ASP A 13 -42.92 -15.32 2.05
CA ASP A 13 -42.16 -16.37 1.36
C ASP A 13 -41.78 -15.95 -0.06
N LEU A 14 -42.66 -15.19 -0.73
CA LEU A 14 -42.37 -14.64 -2.04
C LEU A 14 -41.26 -13.59 -1.99
N VAL A 15 -41.30 -12.70 -0.98
CA VAL A 15 -40.25 -11.70 -0.76
C VAL A 15 -38.90 -12.36 -0.45
N ASP A 16 -38.89 -13.41 0.37
CA ASP A 16 -37.66 -14.19 0.66
C ASP A 16 -37.08 -14.81 -0.62
N LEU A 17 -37.91 -15.48 -1.41
CA LEU A 17 -37.50 -16.10 -2.67
C LEU A 17 -36.91 -15.08 -3.65
N ILE A 18 -37.58 -13.93 -3.81
CA ILE A 18 -37.10 -12.84 -4.68
C ILE A 18 -35.79 -12.26 -4.15
N SER A 19 -35.66 -12.09 -2.82
CA SER A 19 -34.43 -11.60 -2.20
C SER A 19 -33.25 -12.54 -2.44
N ARG A 20 -33.48 -13.85 -2.30
CA ARG A 20 -32.47 -14.87 -2.62
C ARG A 20 -32.13 -14.90 -4.11
N PHE A 21 -33.12 -14.80 -4.99
CA PHE A 21 -32.90 -14.75 -6.43
C PHE A 21 -32.03 -13.53 -6.79
N THR A 22 -32.41 -12.34 -6.35
CA THR A 22 -31.72 -11.08 -6.69
C THR A 22 -30.29 -11.02 -6.16
N THR A 23 -30.02 -11.58 -4.98
CA THR A 23 -28.68 -11.54 -4.36
C THR A 23 -27.74 -12.66 -4.79
N ASN A 24 -28.25 -13.74 -5.40
CA ASN A 24 -27.45 -14.93 -5.77
C ASN A 24 -27.47 -15.23 -7.28
N ALA A 25 -28.13 -14.37 -8.07
CA ALA A 25 -28.19 -14.47 -9.51
C ALA A 25 -26.89 -13.98 -10.17
N PHE A 26 -26.51 -14.65 -11.26
CA PHE A 26 -25.41 -14.26 -12.13
C PHE A 26 -25.95 -13.81 -13.49
N THR A 27 -25.36 -12.76 -14.04
CA THR A 27 -25.66 -12.35 -15.41
C THR A 27 -25.11 -13.39 -16.38
N LEU A 28 -26.00 -14.08 -17.10
CA LEU A 28 -25.62 -14.94 -18.20
C LEU A 28 -25.15 -14.06 -19.36
N THR A 29 -23.95 -14.32 -19.85
CA THR A 29 -23.30 -13.53 -20.89
C THR A 29 -23.10 -14.30 -22.18
N SER A 30 -23.15 -13.59 -23.30
CA SER A 30 -22.74 -14.10 -24.61
C SER A 30 -21.21 -14.21 -24.70
N SER A 31 -20.70 -14.72 -25.83
CA SER A 31 -19.27 -14.74 -26.12
C SER A 31 -18.63 -13.35 -26.20
N SER A 32 -19.41 -12.28 -26.42
CA SER A 32 -18.96 -10.89 -26.38
C SER A 32 -19.22 -10.20 -25.04
N LEU A 33 -19.48 -10.97 -23.98
CA LEU A 33 -19.81 -10.50 -22.63
C LEU A 33 -21.08 -9.62 -22.55
N SER A 34 -21.96 -9.67 -23.56
CA SER A 34 -23.25 -8.99 -23.49
C SER A 34 -24.22 -9.79 -22.61
N ALA A 35 -24.95 -9.11 -21.73
CA ALA A 35 -25.98 -9.75 -20.91
C ALA A 35 -27.10 -10.33 -21.81
N ILE A 36 -27.36 -11.62 -21.69
CA ILE A 36 -28.41 -12.33 -22.44
C ILE A 36 -29.44 -13.02 -21.52
N GLY A 37 -29.19 -13.06 -20.21
CA GLY A 37 -30.12 -13.65 -19.26
C GLY A 37 -29.57 -13.70 -17.84
N VAL A 38 -30.16 -14.58 -17.03
CA VAL A 38 -29.78 -14.80 -15.64
C VAL A 38 -29.54 -16.30 -15.43
N ALA A 39 -28.49 -16.64 -14.69
CA ALA A 39 -28.16 -17.99 -14.26
C ALA A 39 -28.06 -18.05 -12.74
N ILE A 40 -28.39 -19.20 -12.16
CA ILE A 40 -28.27 -19.44 -10.71
C ILE A 40 -27.41 -20.66 -10.49
N SER A 41 -26.43 -20.53 -9.60
CA SER A 41 -25.67 -21.66 -9.08
C SER A 41 -25.45 -21.43 -7.59
N PRO A 42 -26.13 -22.19 -6.71
CA PRO A 42 -25.98 -22.04 -5.26
C PRO A 42 -24.52 -22.22 -4.80
N THR A 43 -23.76 -23.09 -5.45
CA THR A 43 -22.35 -23.33 -5.12
C THR A 43 -21.48 -22.14 -5.50
N VAL A 44 -21.68 -21.55 -6.68
CA VAL A 44 -20.90 -20.39 -7.12
C VAL A 44 -21.31 -19.12 -6.37
N ALA A 45 -22.57 -19.02 -5.93
CA ALA A 45 -23.06 -17.93 -5.08
C ALA A 45 -22.37 -17.81 -3.71
N LEU A 46 -21.60 -18.83 -3.29
CA LEU A 46 -20.75 -18.75 -2.08
C LEU A 46 -19.49 -17.89 -2.29
N VAL A 47 -19.12 -17.60 -3.54
CA VAL A 47 -17.94 -16.79 -3.87
C VAL A 47 -18.22 -15.34 -3.52
N ASN A 48 -17.47 -14.79 -2.56
CA ASN A 48 -17.63 -13.41 -2.09
C ASN A 48 -17.14 -12.37 -3.11
N HIS A 49 -17.51 -11.12 -2.86
CA HIS A 49 -17.11 -9.98 -3.68
C HIS A 49 -15.69 -9.47 -3.37
N SER A 50 -14.93 -9.16 -4.42
CA SER A 50 -13.80 -8.23 -4.35
C SER A 50 -13.83 -7.28 -5.54
N CYS A 51 -13.47 -6.03 -5.28
CA CYS A 51 -13.18 -5.02 -6.30
C CYS A 51 -11.86 -5.30 -7.05
N ASP A 52 -11.03 -6.20 -6.51
CA ASP A 52 -9.81 -6.72 -7.12
C ASP A 52 -9.87 -8.26 -7.09
N PRO A 53 -10.72 -8.88 -7.92
CA PRO A 53 -11.01 -10.31 -7.83
C PRO A 53 -9.82 -11.18 -8.27
N ASN A 54 -9.79 -12.44 -7.80
CA ASN A 54 -8.82 -13.45 -8.24
C ASN A 54 -9.46 -14.53 -9.15
N VAL A 55 -10.79 -14.52 -9.27
CA VAL A 55 -11.53 -15.34 -10.24
C VAL A 55 -12.52 -14.51 -11.06
N VAL A 56 -12.91 -15.05 -12.21
CA VAL A 56 -14.01 -14.55 -13.04
C VAL A 56 -15.01 -15.67 -13.29
N ILE A 57 -16.30 -15.33 -13.35
CA ILE A 57 -17.37 -16.27 -13.67
C ILE A 57 -17.76 -16.08 -15.14
N VAL A 58 -17.63 -17.14 -15.92
CA VAL A 58 -17.84 -17.12 -17.37
C VAL A 58 -18.68 -18.32 -17.81
N PHE A 59 -19.24 -18.22 -19.01
CA PHE A 59 -20.03 -19.28 -19.64
C PHE A 59 -19.35 -19.71 -20.95
N PRO A 60 -18.15 -20.32 -20.87
CA PRO A 60 -17.39 -20.66 -22.06
C PRO A 60 -18.16 -21.70 -22.88
N ARG A 61 -18.20 -21.46 -24.19
CA ARG A 61 -18.78 -22.40 -25.14
C ARG A 61 -17.68 -23.35 -25.62
N ASN A 62 -17.88 -24.66 -25.45
CA ASN A 62 -16.97 -25.65 -26.00
C ASN A 62 -17.67 -26.33 -27.19
N PRO A 63 -17.17 -26.18 -28.43
CA PRO A 63 -17.82 -26.71 -29.62
C PRO A 63 -17.91 -28.25 -29.63
N SER A 64 -17.16 -28.92 -28.75
CA SER A 64 -17.18 -30.38 -28.60
C SER A 64 -18.20 -30.88 -27.56
N THR A 65 -18.81 -29.99 -26.77
CA THR A 65 -19.85 -30.34 -25.78
C THR A 65 -21.23 -30.36 -26.43
N SER A 66 -22.09 -31.27 -25.96
CA SER A 66 -23.47 -31.33 -26.41
C SER A 66 -24.20 -30.02 -26.08
N HIS A 67 -25.05 -29.55 -26.98
CA HIS A 67 -25.93 -28.41 -26.73
C HIS A 67 -26.82 -28.58 -25.49
N ALA A 68 -27.10 -29.83 -25.08
CA ALA A 68 -27.88 -30.12 -23.88
C ALA A 68 -27.15 -29.77 -22.57
N GLU A 69 -25.83 -29.61 -22.61
CA GLU A 69 -24.99 -29.31 -21.44
C GLU A 69 -24.63 -27.81 -21.37
N GLU A 70 -24.99 -27.01 -22.38
CA GLU A 70 -24.77 -25.57 -22.42
C GLU A 70 -25.97 -24.77 -21.86
N PRO A 71 -25.74 -23.61 -21.20
CA PRO A 71 -24.45 -23.02 -20.84
C PRO A 71 -23.89 -23.56 -19.51
N MET A 72 -22.59 -23.86 -19.47
CA MET A 72 -21.89 -24.24 -18.23
C MET A 72 -21.26 -23.03 -17.55
N MET A 73 -21.72 -22.71 -16.34
CA MET A 73 -21.08 -21.70 -15.49
C MET A 73 -19.72 -22.21 -15.00
N THR A 74 -18.65 -21.46 -15.27
CA THR A 74 -17.28 -21.82 -14.92
C THR A 74 -16.63 -20.71 -14.10
N VAL A 75 -15.97 -21.07 -13.00
CA VAL A 75 -15.16 -20.15 -12.19
C VAL A 75 -13.70 -20.30 -12.61
N VAL A 76 -13.12 -19.25 -13.20
CA VAL A 76 -11.77 -19.28 -13.76
C VAL A 76 -10.85 -18.38 -12.96
N ALA A 77 -9.72 -18.92 -12.50
CA ALA A 77 -8.67 -18.12 -11.86
C ALA A 77 -8.02 -17.17 -12.87
N ILE A 78 -7.92 -15.89 -12.49
CA ILE A 78 -7.28 -14.82 -13.27
C ILE A 78 -6.02 -14.27 -12.58
N LYS A 79 -5.70 -14.81 -11.39
CA LYS A 79 -4.50 -14.55 -10.60
C LYS A 79 -4.02 -15.85 -9.95
N PRO A 80 -2.75 -15.96 -9.53
CA PRO A 80 -2.31 -17.02 -8.63
C PRO A 80 -3.16 -17.03 -7.36
N ILE A 81 -3.55 -18.21 -6.87
CA ILE A 81 -4.32 -18.40 -5.64
C ILE A 81 -3.53 -19.39 -4.77
N LEU A 82 -3.05 -18.95 -3.61
CA LEU A 82 -2.30 -19.76 -2.67
C LEU A 82 -3.22 -20.58 -1.75
N PRO A 83 -2.74 -21.71 -1.17
CA PRO A 83 -3.52 -22.46 -0.20
C PRO A 83 -3.98 -21.59 0.97
N GLY A 84 -5.29 -21.56 1.22
CA GLY A 84 -5.91 -20.75 2.27
C GLY A 84 -6.34 -19.34 1.85
N GLU A 85 -6.06 -18.91 0.62
CA GLU A 85 -6.61 -17.67 0.08
C GLU A 85 -8.09 -17.83 -0.31
N GLU A 86 -8.87 -16.79 -0.04
CA GLU A 86 -10.29 -16.75 -0.37
C GLU A 86 -10.49 -16.55 -1.88
N ILE A 87 -11.46 -17.27 -2.45
CA ILE A 87 -11.87 -17.12 -3.84
C ILE A 87 -12.86 -15.96 -3.92
N LEU A 88 -12.53 -14.94 -4.73
CA LEU A 88 -13.25 -13.67 -4.79
C LEU A 88 -13.54 -13.26 -6.23
N SER A 89 -14.80 -12.93 -6.52
CA SER A 89 -15.28 -12.46 -7.83
C SER A 89 -15.76 -11.01 -7.76
N ALA A 90 -15.90 -10.33 -8.89
CA ALA A 90 -16.56 -9.03 -8.96
C ALA A 90 -18.08 -9.22 -9.13
N TYR A 91 -18.89 -8.54 -8.31
CA TYR A 91 -20.36 -8.53 -8.43
C TYR A 91 -20.84 -7.35 -9.27
N VAL A 92 -20.00 -6.33 -9.38
CA VAL A 92 -20.26 -5.06 -10.06
C VAL A 92 -19.17 -4.82 -11.08
N ASP A 93 -19.43 -3.94 -12.03
CA ASP A 93 -18.42 -3.51 -13.01
C ASP A 93 -17.29 -2.75 -12.31
N VAL A 94 -16.12 -3.39 -12.22
CA VAL A 94 -14.92 -2.84 -11.56
C VAL A 94 -14.31 -1.64 -12.29
N THR A 95 -14.73 -1.37 -13.53
CA THR A 95 -14.31 -0.19 -14.28
C THR A 95 -15.01 1.10 -13.83
N GLN A 96 -16.11 0.97 -13.07
CA GLN A 96 -16.86 2.12 -12.54
C GLN A 96 -16.13 2.82 -11.37
N PRO A 97 -16.35 4.12 -11.18
CA PRO A 97 -15.91 4.84 -9.98
C PRO A 97 -16.33 4.16 -8.67
N ARG A 98 -15.52 4.31 -7.61
CA ARG A 98 -15.75 3.67 -6.31
C ARG A 98 -17.14 3.98 -5.77
N GLU A 99 -17.60 5.21 -5.90
CA GLU A 99 -18.89 5.67 -5.39
C GLU A 99 -20.05 4.92 -6.03
N LEU A 100 -19.98 4.70 -7.35
CA LEU A 100 -21.00 3.93 -8.08
C LEU A 100 -20.96 2.46 -7.70
N ARG A 101 -19.76 1.87 -7.58
CA ARG A 101 -19.61 0.47 -7.15
C ARG A 101 -20.14 0.24 -5.73
N GLN A 102 -19.82 1.13 -4.80
CA GLN A 102 -20.32 1.03 -3.41
C GLN A 102 -21.82 1.22 -3.35
N LYS A 103 -22.37 2.14 -4.14
CA LYS A 103 -23.81 2.36 -4.23
C LYS A 103 -24.52 1.09 -4.72
N GLU A 104 -24.09 0.52 -5.83
CA GLU A 104 -24.66 -0.71 -6.40
C GLU A 104 -24.56 -1.89 -5.42
N LEU A 105 -23.39 -2.09 -4.81
CA LEU A 105 -23.19 -3.12 -3.79
C LEU A 105 -24.13 -2.94 -2.59
N LYS A 106 -24.32 -1.70 -2.14
CA LYS A 106 -25.17 -1.40 -1.00
C LYS A 106 -26.66 -1.56 -1.33
N GLU A 107 -27.07 -1.16 -2.53
CA GLU A 107 -28.46 -1.24 -2.98
C GLU A 107 -28.89 -2.69 -3.28
N THR A 108 -28.02 -3.49 -3.91
CA THR A 108 -28.35 -4.86 -4.33
C THR A 108 -28.01 -5.92 -3.30
N TYR A 109 -26.86 -5.81 -2.63
CA TYR A 109 -26.32 -6.85 -1.75
C TYR A 109 -26.25 -6.42 -0.28
N ASN A 110 -26.66 -5.19 0.03
CA ASN A 110 -26.71 -4.63 1.39
C ASN A 110 -25.37 -4.65 2.16
N PHE A 111 -24.23 -4.70 1.47
CA PHE A 111 -22.90 -4.56 2.09
C PHE A 111 -22.09 -3.45 1.43
N THR A 112 -21.05 -3.02 2.13
CA THR A 112 -20.05 -2.07 1.63
C THR A 112 -18.78 -2.86 1.36
N CYS A 113 -18.24 -2.81 0.13
CA CYS A 113 -16.97 -3.47 -0.13
C CYS A 113 -15.86 -2.74 0.63
N GLN A 114 -15.25 -3.41 1.60
CA GLN A 114 -14.12 -2.83 2.31
C GLN A 114 -12.89 -2.91 1.39
N GLN A 115 -12.47 -1.78 0.83
CA GLN A 115 -11.17 -1.76 0.15
C GLN A 115 -10.06 -2.01 1.17
N ALA A 116 -8.94 -2.57 0.71
CA ALA A 116 -7.71 -2.75 1.49
C ALA A 116 -7.41 -1.56 2.42
N LEU A 117 -7.55 -0.34 1.88
CA LEU A 117 -7.38 0.91 2.62
C LEU A 117 -8.44 1.11 3.71
N ASP A 118 -9.73 0.93 3.39
CA ASP A 118 -10.81 1.09 4.37
C ASP A 118 -10.68 0.08 5.51
N LYS A 119 -10.27 -1.16 5.19
CA LYS A 119 -10.03 -2.22 6.19
C LYS A 119 -8.83 -1.91 7.06
N ALA A 120 -7.72 -1.48 6.46
CA ALA A 120 -6.52 -1.08 7.19
C ALA A 120 -6.79 0.14 8.09
N THR A 121 -7.59 1.09 7.61
CA THR A 121 -7.95 2.32 8.34
C THR A 121 -8.81 2.03 9.57
N VAL A 122 -9.74 1.08 9.49
CA VAL A 122 -10.50 0.64 10.68
C VAL A 122 -9.57 -0.10 11.67
N LEU A 123 -8.77 -1.03 11.16
CA LEU A 123 -7.90 -1.86 11.99
C LEU A 123 -6.78 -1.07 12.69
N GLN A 124 -6.41 0.13 12.21
CA GLN A 124 -5.31 0.89 12.82
C GLN A 124 -5.53 1.19 14.31
N TYR A 125 -6.79 1.31 14.74
CA TYR A 125 -7.16 1.58 16.13
C TYR A 125 -7.54 0.32 16.91
N GLU A 126 -8.06 -0.70 16.24
CA GLU A 126 -8.52 -1.95 16.87
C GLU A 126 -7.40 -2.99 17.02
N ASP A 127 -6.60 -3.17 15.97
CA ASP A 127 -5.51 -4.14 15.87
C ASP A 127 -4.41 -3.60 14.93
N PRO A 128 -3.51 -2.73 15.45
CA PRO A 128 -2.49 -2.08 14.64
C PRO A 128 -1.50 -3.07 14.02
N VAL A 129 -1.27 -4.23 14.66
CA VAL A 129 -0.41 -5.29 14.12
C VAL A 129 -1.03 -5.91 12.87
N LYS A 130 -2.34 -6.15 12.89
CA LYS A 130 -3.06 -6.65 11.72
C LYS A 130 -3.18 -5.60 10.61
N ALA A 131 -3.36 -4.33 10.95
CA ALA A 131 -3.32 -3.23 9.99
C ALA A 131 -1.93 -3.11 9.31
N GLN A 132 -0.86 -3.27 10.09
CA GLN A 132 0.51 -3.27 9.57
C GLN A 132 0.73 -4.44 8.63
N ARG A 133 0.35 -5.67 9.01
CA ARG A 133 0.44 -6.86 8.15
C ARG A 133 -0.34 -6.67 6.84
N LEU A 134 -1.55 -6.12 6.92
CA LEU A 134 -2.39 -5.87 5.75
C LEU A 134 -1.70 -4.89 4.79
N THR A 135 -1.20 -3.76 5.30
CA THR A 135 -0.49 -2.78 4.47
C THR A 135 0.83 -3.31 3.91
N THR A 136 1.60 -4.10 4.68
CA THR A 136 2.82 -4.78 4.22
C THR A 136 2.55 -5.72 3.04
N ASN A 137 1.40 -6.42 3.05
CA ASN A 137 1.06 -7.36 1.99
C ASN A 137 0.55 -6.67 0.72
N ILE A 138 -0.19 -5.57 0.87
CA ILE A 138 -0.85 -4.89 -0.26
C ILE A 138 0.10 -3.96 -1.01
N ILE A 139 0.96 -3.21 -0.32
CA ILE A 139 1.85 -2.24 -0.97
C ILE A 139 2.72 -2.87 -2.08
N PRO A 140 3.39 -4.02 -1.87
CA PRO A 140 4.17 -4.67 -2.91
C PRO A 140 3.35 -5.10 -4.14
N LEU A 141 2.06 -5.41 -3.96
CA LEU A 141 1.16 -5.71 -5.08
C LEU A 141 0.91 -4.45 -5.92
N LEU A 142 0.74 -3.30 -5.27
CA LEU A 142 0.57 -2.01 -5.95
C LEU A 142 1.86 -1.60 -6.69
N ASP A 143 3.03 -1.83 -6.08
CA ASP A 143 4.33 -1.62 -6.73
C ASP A 143 4.50 -2.54 -7.96
N SER A 144 4.17 -3.82 -7.82
CA SER A 144 4.28 -4.82 -8.90
C SER A 144 3.34 -4.49 -10.07
N ALA A 145 2.19 -3.88 -9.78
CA ALA A 145 1.26 -3.35 -10.77
C ALA A 145 1.74 -2.04 -11.42
N ARG A 146 2.92 -1.52 -11.05
CA ARG A 146 3.50 -0.25 -11.53
C ARG A 146 2.59 0.96 -11.32
N LEU A 147 1.80 0.95 -10.24
CA LEU A 147 1.02 2.12 -9.84
C LEU A 147 1.96 3.22 -9.34
N THR A 148 1.70 4.45 -9.75
CA THR A 148 2.43 5.59 -9.21
C THR A 148 2.06 5.77 -7.73
N PRO A 149 3.04 6.00 -6.81
CA PRO A 149 2.75 6.19 -5.39
C PRO A 149 1.80 7.36 -5.07
N SER A 150 1.58 8.28 -6.00
CA SER A 150 0.62 9.39 -5.89
C SER A 150 -0.85 8.96 -6.06
N CYS A 151 -1.09 7.79 -6.66
CA CYS A 151 -2.44 7.33 -6.98
C CYS A 151 -3.20 6.87 -5.74
N HIS A 152 -4.52 6.99 -5.73
CA HIS A 152 -5.38 6.32 -4.77
C HIS A 152 -5.56 4.83 -5.17
N PRO A 153 -5.57 3.87 -4.22
CA PRO A 153 -5.39 4.01 -2.77
C PRO A 153 -3.93 4.01 -2.31
N PHE A 154 -2.97 3.93 -3.24
CA PHE A 154 -1.55 3.73 -2.93
C PHE A 154 -0.95 4.81 -2.02
N LEU A 155 -1.21 6.09 -2.28
CA LEU A 155 -0.72 7.19 -1.44
C LEU A 155 -1.24 7.08 0.00
N ALA A 156 -2.54 6.79 0.14
CA ALA A 156 -3.20 6.69 1.44
C ALA A 156 -2.76 5.43 2.21
N LEU A 157 -2.59 4.29 1.53
CA LEU A 157 -2.03 3.07 2.10
C LEU A 157 -0.57 3.28 2.53
N SER A 158 0.23 3.97 1.72
CA SER A 158 1.62 4.30 2.05
C SER A 158 1.70 5.20 3.27
N ARG A 159 0.80 6.19 3.38
CA ARG A 159 0.68 7.05 4.57
C ARG A 159 0.38 6.22 5.81
N LEU A 160 -0.66 5.39 5.78
CA LEU A 160 -1.05 4.57 6.93
C LEU A 160 0.06 3.57 7.30
N HIS A 161 0.68 2.94 6.30
CA HIS A 161 1.78 2.01 6.52
C HIS A 161 2.95 2.66 7.23
N LYS A 162 3.38 3.87 6.80
CA LYS A 162 4.47 4.57 7.48
C LYS A 162 4.11 4.97 8.91
N GLU A 163 2.86 5.39 9.18
CA GLU A 163 2.41 5.77 10.53
C GLU A 163 2.43 4.56 11.49
N LEU A 164 1.94 3.40 11.03
CA LEU A 164 1.98 2.14 11.78
C LEU A 164 3.43 1.67 12.03
N ARG A 165 4.30 1.79 11.02
CA ARG A 165 5.73 1.43 11.12
C ARG A 165 6.47 2.32 12.11
N ILE A 166 6.26 3.63 12.06
CA ILE A 166 6.87 4.58 13.01
C ILE A 166 6.42 4.28 14.44
N ALA A 167 5.13 4.00 14.65
CA ALA A 167 4.62 3.61 15.96
C ALA A 167 5.27 2.30 16.47
N TYR A 168 5.44 1.31 15.59
CA TYR A 168 6.11 0.06 15.91
C TYR A 168 7.62 0.22 16.14
N LEU A 169 8.30 1.12 15.42
CA LEU A 169 9.71 1.42 15.61
C LEU A 169 10.00 1.90 17.03
N GLY A 170 9.05 2.65 17.62
CA GLY A 170 9.12 3.09 19.02
C GLY A 170 9.05 1.96 20.05
N THR A 171 8.55 0.77 19.68
CA THR A 171 8.47 -0.40 20.58
C THR A 171 9.56 -1.43 20.33
N SER A 172 10.04 -1.57 19.09
CA SER A 172 11.08 -2.52 18.70
C SER A 172 12.05 -1.90 17.69
N LEU A 173 13.13 -1.34 18.23
CA LEU A 173 14.20 -0.75 17.42
C LEU A 173 15.17 -1.88 16.97
N THR A 174 15.04 -2.30 15.72
CA THR A 174 15.97 -3.19 15.01
C THR A 174 16.43 -2.53 13.72
N GLN A 175 17.58 -2.93 13.16
CA GLN A 175 18.08 -2.36 11.90
C GLN A 175 17.09 -2.59 10.76
N GLU A 176 16.51 -3.80 10.69
CA GLU A 176 15.50 -4.15 9.69
C GLU A 176 14.24 -3.27 9.82
N ASN A 177 13.73 -3.07 11.04
CA ASN A 177 12.56 -2.24 11.27
C ASN A 177 12.83 -0.77 10.90
N LEU A 178 14.02 -0.26 11.21
CA LEU A 178 14.44 1.09 10.85
C LEU A 178 14.50 1.27 9.32
N ASP A 179 15.15 0.34 8.62
CA ASP A 179 15.28 0.38 7.17
C ASP A 179 13.92 0.26 6.45
N GLU A 180 13.04 -0.61 6.93
CA GLU A 180 11.67 -0.75 6.43
C GLU A 180 10.85 0.53 6.67
N THR A 181 11.01 1.17 7.82
CA THR A 181 10.34 2.43 8.14
C THR A 181 10.83 3.56 7.23
N ILE A 182 12.12 3.60 6.93
CA ILE A 182 12.69 4.56 5.97
C ILE A 182 12.16 4.31 4.56
N ARG A 183 12.13 3.05 4.10
CA ARG A 183 11.54 2.67 2.81
C ARG A 183 10.08 3.10 2.69
N ALA A 184 9.28 2.83 3.71
CA ALA A 184 7.87 3.25 3.76
C ALA A 184 7.71 4.78 3.69
N THR A 185 8.51 5.51 4.47
CA THR A 185 8.44 6.98 4.56
C THR A 185 8.93 7.65 3.26
N ALA A 186 9.97 7.10 2.63
CA ALA A 186 10.46 7.57 1.33
C ALA A 186 9.42 7.38 0.22
N LYS A 187 8.72 6.23 0.22
CA LYS A 187 7.64 5.96 -0.73
C LYS A 187 6.49 6.95 -0.60
N TYR A 188 6.03 7.20 0.63
CA TYR A 188 5.01 8.22 0.89
C TYR A 188 5.46 9.61 0.44
N SER A 189 6.69 10.01 0.76
CA SER A 189 7.26 11.31 0.36
C SER A 189 7.33 11.46 -1.17
N SER A 190 7.72 10.41 -1.89
CA SER A 190 7.72 10.38 -3.35
C SER A 190 6.31 10.55 -3.94
N GLY A 191 5.31 9.86 -3.34
CA GLY A 191 3.91 10.00 -3.75
C GLY A 191 3.35 11.42 -3.57
N LEU A 192 3.74 12.12 -2.50
CA LEU A 192 3.32 13.51 -2.25
C LEU A 192 3.82 14.48 -3.32
N ILE A 193 5.02 14.27 -3.87
CA ILE A 193 5.57 15.14 -4.92
C ILE A 193 4.68 15.15 -6.17
N GLY A 194 4.00 14.03 -6.46
CA GLY A 194 3.09 13.91 -7.60
C GLY A 194 1.72 14.56 -7.40
N VAL A 195 1.37 14.99 -6.17
CA VAL A 195 0.03 15.52 -5.85
C VAL A 195 0.09 16.95 -5.29
N LEU A 196 1.12 17.29 -4.52
CA LEU A 196 1.25 18.56 -3.83
C LEU A 196 2.29 19.47 -4.49
N ALA A 197 1.98 20.75 -4.62
CA ALA A 197 2.89 21.75 -5.17
C ALA A 197 4.12 21.95 -4.25
N PRO A 198 5.29 22.36 -4.81
CA PRO A 198 6.44 22.77 -4.01
C PRO A 198 6.09 23.87 -3.01
N GLY A 199 6.64 23.78 -1.81
CA GLY A 199 6.36 24.65 -0.67
C GLY A 199 5.14 24.24 0.16
N HIS A 200 4.44 23.16 -0.19
CA HIS A 200 3.30 22.71 0.60
C HIS A 200 3.75 22.18 1.97
N PRO A 201 3.15 22.63 3.10
CA PRO A 201 3.57 22.23 4.45
C PRO A 201 3.71 20.72 4.67
N VAL A 202 2.78 19.93 4.12
CA VAL A 202 2.80 18.44 4.21
C VAL A 202 4.02 17.82 3.52
N ARG A 203 4.54 18.40 2.43
CA ARG A 203 5.80 17.94 1.81
C ARG A 203 6.97 18.21 2.74
N GLY A 204 7.02 19.41 3.32
CA GLY A 204 8.03 19.80 4.29
C GLY A 204 8.06 18.90 5.53
N THR A 205 6.91 18.60 6.11
CA THR A 205 6.84 17.71 7.29
C THR A 205 7.19 16.26 6.95
N ALA A 206 6.75 15.74 5.80
CA ALA A 206 7.08 14.39 5.37
C ALA A 206 8.60 14.22 5.11
N LEU A 207 9.23 15.20 4.46
CA LEU A 207 10.68 15.20 4.26
C LEU A 207 11.44 15.36 5.59
N ALA A 208 10.95 16.18 6.52
CA ALA A 208 11.54 16.32 7.84
C ALA A 208 11.52 14.99 8.61
N GLU A 209 10.41 14.25 8.54
CA GLU A 209 10.28 12.92 9.14
C GLU A 209 11.24 11.91 8.50
N LEU A 210 11.30 11.85 7.17
CA LEU A 210 12.23 10.98 6.44
C LEU A 210 13.70 11.29 6.79
N GLY A 211 14.06 12.57 6.81
CA GLY A 211 15.41 13.02 7.13
C GLY A 211 15.81 12.66 8.56
N LYS A 212 14.89 12.77 9.53
CA LYS A 212 15.13 12.35 10.91
C LYS A 212 15.29 10.83 11.03
N LEU A 213 14.47 10.04 10.34
CA LEU A 213 14.61 8.58 10.33
C LEU A 213 15.96 8.14 9.74
N LEU A 214 16.39 8.79 8.66
CA LEU A 214 17.71 8.55 8.07
C LEU A 214 18.85 8.91 9.04
N ALA A 215 18.67 9.94 9.88
CA ALA A 215 19.62 10.38 10.89
C ALA A 215 19.66 9.51 12.16
N VAL A 216 18.75 8.53 12.33
CA VAL A 216 18.80 7.60 13.46
C VAL A 216 20.02 6.68 13.32
N ASP A 217 20.78 6.55 14.40
CA ASP A 217 21.96 5.68 14.48
C ASP A 217 21.66 4.24 14.08
N GLU A 218 22.58 3.63 13.32
CA GLU A 218 22.50 2.23 12.95
C GLU A 218 22.86 1.33 14.14
N ILE A 219 22.01 0.33 14.42
CA ILE A 219 22.16 -0.56 15.59
C ILE A 219 23.21 -1.63 15.33
N SER A 220 23.39 -2.00 14.07
CA SER A 220 24.40 -2.94 13.63
C SER A 220 24.96 -2.42 12.32
N PRO A 221 25.96 -1.53 12.36
CA PRO A 221 26.64 -1.11 11.15
C PRO A 221 27.21 -2.35 10.48
N LEU A 222 26.77 -2.64 9.25
CA LEU A 222 27.25 -3.78 8.49
C LEU A 222 28.77 -3.62 8.29
N SER A 223 29.54 -4.57 8.81
CA SER A 223 31.00 -4.60 8.68
C SER A 223 31.50 -4.90 7.27
N ASP A 224 30.62 -5.29 6.35
CA ASP A 224 30.97 -5.64 4.96
C ASP A 224 30.50 -4.57 3.97
N THR A 225 31.45 -3.70 3.61
CA THR A 225 31.32 -2.62 2.61
C THR A 225 31.32 -3.13 1.17
N THR A 226 31.32 -4.44 0.92
CA THR A 226 31.68 -5.00 -0.39
C THR A 226 30.53 -5.47 -1.27
N LEU A 227 29.26 -5.45 -0.84
CA LEU A 227 28.15 -6.07 -1.63
C LEU A 227 26.85 -5.26 -1.80
N ARG A 228 26.70 -4.04 -1.27
CA ARG A 228 25.39 -3.33 -1.28
C ARG A 228 25.43 -1.85 -1.71
N GLY A 229 26.19 -1.51 -2.75
CA GLY A 229 26.20 -0.14 -3.31
C GLY A 229 24.83 0.38 -3.78
N ASP A 230 23.87 -0.50 -4.06
CA ASP A 230 22.57 -0.15 -4.64
C ASP A 230 21.37 -0.28 -3.68
N GLN A 231 21.58 -0.61 -2.40
CA GLN A 231 20.45 -0.83 -1.49
C GLN A 231 20.00 0.47 -0.80
N PHE A 232 18.68 0.69 -0.78
CA PHE A 232 18.06 1.79 -0.03
C PHE A 232 17.39 1.29 1.27
N PRO A 233 17.59 1.96 2.42
CA PRO A 233 18.48 3.11 2.59
C PRO A 233 19.97 2.71 2.53
N PRO A 234 20.86 3.64 2.14
CA PRO A 234 22.30 3.45 2.28
C PRO A 234 22.68 3.35 3.77
N SER A 235 23.92 2.91 4.05
CA SER A 235 24.46 2.79 5.42
C SER A 235 25.64 3.75 5.69
N GLY A 236 25.97 3.94 6.97
CA GLY A 236 27.11 4.73 7.42
C GLY A 236 27.09 6.19 6.91
N PRO A 237 28.24 6.75 6.50
CA PRO A 237 28.33 8.16 6.08
C PRO A 237 27.43 8.53 4.90
N ALA A 238 27.14 7.59 4.00
CA ALA A 238 26.24 7.84 2.87
C ALA A 238 24.79 8.07 3.33
N ARG A 239 24.38 7.39 4.41
CA ARG A 239 23.07 7.58 5.05
C ARG A 239 22.94 8.94 5.73
N LEU A 240 23.97 9.35 6.48
CA LEU A 240 24.01 10.67 7.13
C LEU A 240 24.00 11.80 6.11
N LYS A 241 24.73 11.64 5.00
CA LYS A 241 24.69 12.60 3.89
C LYS A 241 23.30 12.70 3.28
N LEU A 242 22.64 11.57 3.02
CA LEU A 242 21.26 11.55 2.53
C LEU A 242 20.27 12.17 3.53
N ALA A 243 20.47 11.95 4.83
CA ALA A 243 19.68 12.56 5.90
C ALA A 243 19.80 14.09 5.86
N HIS A 244 21.03 14.61 5.79
CA HIS A 244 21.31 16.05 5.68
C HIS A 244 20.65 16.66 4.44
N GLU A 245 20.88 16.09 3.26
CA GLU A 245 20.28 16.59 2.01
C GLU A 245 18.74 16.58 2.06
N THR A 246 18.15 15.55 2.66
CA THR A 246 16.69 15.43 2.83
C THR A 246 16.15 16.51 3.77
N LEU A 247 16.84 16.79 4.89
CA LEU A 247 16.45 17.82 5.86
C LEU A 247 16.61 19.24 5.30
N VAL A 248 17.64 19.49 4.48
CA VAL A 248 17.80 20.78 3.77
C VAL A 248 16.66 21.02 2.79
N ARG A 249 16.23 19.99 2.06
CA ARG A 249 15.04 20.06 1.19
C ARG A 249 13.77 20.29 2.02
N ALA A 250 13.63 19.60 3.15
CA ALA A 250 12.51 19.81 4.08
C ALA A 250 12.43 21.28 4.53
N LEU A 251 13.55 21.87 4.93
CA LEU A 251 13.61 23.27 5.35
C LEU A 251 13.16 24.22 4.23
N SER A 252 13.58 23.97 2.99
CA SER A 252 13.19 24.79 1.84
C SER A 252 11.67 24.77 1.62
N GLU A 253 11.03 23.62 1.78
CA GLU A 253 9.57 23.47 1.69
C GLU A 253 8.86 24.14 2.89
N LEU A 254 9.38 23.94 4.10
CA LEU A 254 8.80 24.47 5.34
C LEU A 254 8.85 25.99 5.40
N VAL A 255 9.94 26.62 4.92
CA VAL A 255 10.08 28.08 4.86
C VAL A 255 9.00 28.70 3.97
N VAL A 256 8.63 28.03 2.87
CA VAL A 256 7.52 28.48 2.03
C VAL A 256 6.17 28.23 2.71
N GLY A 257 5.97 27.01 3.24
CA GLY A 257 4.67 26.59 3.77
C GLY A 257 4.27 27.20 5.12
N PHE A 258 5.25 27.47 5.99
CA PHE A 258 5.04 28.00 7.35
C PHE A 258 5.62 29.41 7.55
N GLY A 259 6.18 30.01 6.50
CA GLY A 259 6.63 31.41 6.46
C GLY A 259 8.13 31.61 6.64
N THR A 260 8.68 32.58 5.91
CA THR A 260 10.10 32.95 5.93
C THR A 260 10.52 33.54 7.26
N ASP A 261 9.66 34.39 7.83
CA ASP A 261 9.98 35.18 9.03
C ASP A 261 10.06 34.29 10.28
N THR A 262 9.35 33.17 10.26
CA THR A 262 9.41 32.13 11.29
C THR A 262 10.49 31.08 10.98
N GLY A 263 11.12 31.15 9.80
CA GLY A 263 12.02 30.13 9.29
C GLY A 263 11.33 28.77 9.11
N GLY A 264 10.06 28.73 8.71
CA GLY A 264 9.30 27.48 8.60
C GLY A 264 8.74 26.96 9.93
N GLY A 265 8.51 27.85 10.89
CA GLY A 265 7.88 27.56 12.18
C GLY A 265 8.71 26.65 13.10
N GLU A 266 8.01 25.98 14.01
CA GLU A 266 8.63 25.08 14.99
C GLU A 266 9.30 23.88 14.34
N VAL A 267 8.66 23.28 13.32
CA VAL A 267 9.24 22.16 12.57
C VAL A 267 10.51 22.61 11.85
N GLY A 268 10.52 23.80 11.25
CA GLY A 268 11.70 24.38 10.62
C GLY A 268 12.85 24.60 11.61
N ARG A 269 12.55 25.04 12.84
CA ARG A 269 13.56 25.20 13.92
C ARG A 269 14.20 23.86 14.28
N ASP A 270 13.39 22.84 14.54
CA ASP A 270 13.87 21.50 14.90
C ASP A 270 14.68 20.83 13.77
N VAL A 271 14.25 21.02 12.51
CA VAL A 271 15.01 20.58 11.33
C VAL A 271 16.37 21.28 11.26
N ARG A 272 16.46 22.60 11.48
CA ARG A 272 17.75 23.33 11.50
C ARG A 272 18.69 22.82 12.58
N GLU A 273 18.18 22.61 13.79
CA GLU A 273 18.97 22.06 14.90
C GLU A 273 19.54 20.68 14.55
N THR A 274 18.75 19.84 13.86
CA THR A 274 19.19 18.52 13.39
C THR A 274 20.23 18.62 12.28
N VAL A 275 20.05 19.52 11.30
CA VAL A 275 21.01 19.78 10.22
C VAL A 275 22.38 20.17 10.78
N VAL A 276 22.43 21.11 11.73
CA VAL A 276 23.69 21.56 12.36
C VAL A 276 24.41 20.42 13.08
N LYS A 277 23.68 19.47 13.69
CA LYS A 277 24.28 18.29 14.33
C LYS A 277 24.91 17.36 13.28
N LEU A 278 24.19 17.08 12.20
CA LEU A 278 24.66 16.21 11.13
C LEU A 278 25.87 16.79 10.39
N GLU A 279 25.92 18.12 10.19
CA GLU A 279 27.08 18.79 9.59
C GLU A 279 28.35 18.55 10.40
N LYS A 280 28.28 18.72 11.73
CA LYS A 280 29.41 18.44 12.63
C LYS A 280 29.84 16.98 12.58
N GLU A 281 28.90 16.05 12.51
CA GLU A 281 29.21 14.63 12.44
C GLU A 281 29.88 14.24 11.12
N LEU A 282 29.39 14.77 9.99
CA LEU A 282 29.98 14.59 8.68
C LEU A 282 31.38 15.20 8.58
N GLU A 283 31.62 16.35 9.22
CA GLU A 283 32.95 16.95 9.33
C GLU A 283 33.91 16.02 10.09
N VAL A 284 33.50 15.44 11.22
CA VAL A 284 34.32 14.49 11.99
C VAL A 284 34.70 13.27 11.14
N TRP A 285 33.76 12.72 10.37
CA TRP A 285 34.05 11.62 9.43
C TRP A 285 35.06 12.01 8.35
N THR A 286 34.91 13.21 7.78
CA THR A 286 35.82 13.70 6.73
C THR A 286 37.24 13.87 7.26
N HIS A 287 37.39 14.42 8.46
CA HIS A 287 38.70 14.57 9.12
C HIS A 287 39.28 13.22 9.55
N GLY A 288 38.46 12.30 10.07
CA GLY A 288 38.89 10.96 10.47
C GLY A 288 39.42 10.14 9.29
N VAL A 289 38.73 10.15 8.15
CA VAL A 289 39.21 9.50 6.92
C VAL A 289 40.52 10.11 6.44
N LYS A 290 40.65 11.43 6.48
CA LYS A 290 41.89 12.13 6.10
C LYS A 290 43.06 11.73 7.00
N ASN A 291 42.86 11.69 8.32
CA ASN A 291 43.90 11.30 9.27
C ASN A 291 44.34 9.84 9.10
N VAL A 292 43.40 8.91 8.84
CA VAL A 292 43.72 7.49 8.57
C VAL A 292 44.50 7.33 7.26
N LEU A 293 44.18 8.10 6.23
CA LEU A 293 44.93 8.09 4.97
C LEU A 293 46.33 8.67 5.14
N GLU A 294 46.48 9.73 5.93
CA GLU A 294 47.78 10.33 6.27
C GLU A 294 48.64 9.36 7.11
N ASP A 295 48.09 8.71 8.14
CA ASP A 295 48.79 7.71 8.96
C ASP A 295 49.15 6.44 8.20
N GLY A 296 48.27 5.99 7.28
CA GLY A 296 48.53 4.86 6.40
C GLY A 296 49.64 5.14 5.38
N SER A 297 49.71 6.38 4.88
CA SER A 297 50.79 6.84 4.00
C SER A 297 52.13 6.98 4.76
N PHE A 298 52.09 7.39 6.02
CA PHE A 298 53.25 7.50 6.90
C PHE A 298 53.84 6.12 7.28
N ARG A 299 52.99 5.09 7.43
CA ARG A 299 53.47 3.71 7.66
C ARG A 299 54.10 3.06 6.43
N MET A 300 53.70 3.43 5.21
CA MET A 300 54.33 2.93 3.98
C MET A 300 55.68 3.59 3.66
N SER A 301 55.95 4.80 4.14
CA SER A 301 57.21 5.52 3.88
C SER A 301 58.34 5.19 4.86
N ILE A 302 58.06 4.51 5.97
CA ILE A 302 59.07 4.06 6.96
C ILE A 302 59.45 2.58 6.75
N GLY A 303 58.75 1.88 5.85
CA GLY A 303 58.93 0.45 5.56
C GLY A 303 59.57 0.12 4.21
N ALA A 304 60.37 1.03 3.62
CA ALA A 304 61.11 0.82 2.37
C ALA A 304 62.61 1.00 2.58
#